data_AF-A0A9D9G0Q2-F1
#
_entry.id   AF-A0A9D9G0Q2-F1
#
_cell.length_a   1.000
_cell.length_b   1.000
_cell.length_c   1.000
_cell.angle_alpha   90.00
_cell.angle_beta   90.00
_cell.angle_gamma   90.00
#
_symmetry.space_group_name_H-M   'P 1'
#
loop_
_entity.id
_entity.type
_entity.pdbx_description
1 polymer ?
#
loop_
_entity_poly.entity_id
_entity_poly.type
_entity_poly.pdbx_seq_one_letter_code
_entity_poly.pdbx_strand_id
1 'polypeptide(L)'
;MANVFLVTFLVFFIGDAFSVFEFGEVALKLSKAAYICAYALLIFVLFGKLKKLKFDGLVSVYLILVLLLNSYFLYALYGVAKENFVDDFNLFLYVCHGITLIAITFFAFAVYLSRETAQSITFLLMVFSLVFADVLNYICQLYVYYWIFELFESILHITGLFLLYKYVYDHHTMINSEERIKFSEYFIPTTEALRQIRVNF
;
A
#
# COMPACT_ATOMS: atom_id res chain seq x y z
N MET A 1 1.01 -0.27 -15.73
CA MET A 1 0.95 -0.11 -14.25
C MET A 1 -0.32 0.59 -13.82
N ALA A 2 -0.73 1.69 -14.46
CA ALA A 2 -2.01 2.39 -14.24
C ALA A 2 -3.24 1.47 -14.10
N ASN A 3 -3.46 0.59 -15.09
CA ASN A 3 -4.60 -0.33 -15.09
C ASN A 3 -4.61 -1.28 -13.88
N VAL A 4 -3.44 -1.68 -13.38
CA VAL A 4 -3.36 -2.59 -12.22
C VAL A 4 -3.81 -1.87 -10.96
N PHE A 5 -3.42 -0.62 -10.75
CA PHE A 5 -3.89 0.14 -9.58
C PHE A 5 -5.38 0.49 -9.63
N LEU A 6 -5.90 0.80 -10.82
CA LEU A 6 -7.34 1.00 -11.00
C LEU A 6 -8.10 -0.29 -10.69
N VAL A 7 -7.62 -1.43 -11.20
CA VAL A 7 -8.19 -2.74 -10.87
C VAL A 7 -8.11 -3.00 -9.36
N THR A 8 -6.97 -2.73 -8.71
CA THR A 8 -6.85 -2.84 -7.25
C THR A 8 -7.88 -1.99 -6.51
N PHE A 9 -8.06 -0.73 -6.91
CA PHE A 9 -9.06 0.16 -6.32
C PHE A 9 -10.49 -0.38 -6.50
N LEU A 10 -10.82 -0.88 -7.69
CA LEU A 10 -12.13 -1.50 -7.95
C LEU A 10 -12.34 -2.77 -7.12
N VAL A 11 -11.30 -3.59 -6.91
CA VAL A 11 -11.40 -4.79 -6.09
C VAL A 11 -11.62 -4.42 -4.61
N PHE A 12 -10.96 -3.38 -4.10
CA PHE A 12 -11.26 -2.83 -2.76
C PHE A 12 -12.73 -2.38 -2.67
N PHE A 13 -13.20 -1.62 -3.65
CA PHE A 13 -14.58 -1.15 -3.70
C PHE A 13 -15.61 -2.29 -3.72
N ILE A 14 -15.33 -3.36 -4.47
CA ILE A 14 -16.18 -4.57 -4.47
C ILE A 14 -16.17 -5.23 -3.08
N GLY A 15 -15.00 -5.29 -2.43
CA GLY A 15 -14.88 -5.77 -1.06
C GLY A 15 -15.75 -4.97 -0.08
N ASP A 16 -15.68 -3.64 -0.16
CA ASP A 16 -16.47 -2.71 0.65
C ASP A 16 -17.98 -2.83 0.37
N ALA A 17 -18.37 -3.01 -0.90
CA ALA A 17 -19.77 -3.24 -1.23
C ALA A 17 -20.29 -4.54 -0.59
N PHE A 18 -19.53 -5.64 -0.69
CA PHE A 18 -19.95 -6.91 -0.09
C PHE A 18 -19.98 -6.89 1.44
N SER A 19 -19.14 -6.08 2.11
CA SER A 19 -19.19 -5.95 3.57
C SER A 19 -20.39 -5.14 4.03
N VAL A 20 -20.76 -4.06 3.34
CA VAL A 20 -21.85 -3.16 3.75
C VAL A 20 -23.24 -3.75 3.48
N PHE A 21 -23.44 -4.43 2.36
CA PHE A 21 -24.79 -4.84 1.95
C PHE A 21 -25.31 -6.13 2.62
N GLU A 22 -24.58 -6.72 3.58
CA GLU A 22 -24.98 -7.87 4.42
C GLU A 22 -25.83 -8.94 3.70
N PHE A 23 -25.47 -9.33 2.48
CA PHE A 23 -26.20 -10.34 1.70
C PHE A 23 -26.04 -11.79 2.22
N GLY A 24 -25.68 -11.96 3.50
CA GLY A 24 -25.41 -13.24 4.16
C GLY A 24 -23.93 -13.62 4.28
N GLU A 25 -23.64 -14.76 4.91
CA GLU A 25 -22.27 -15.23 5.20
C GLU A 25 -21.38 -15.38 3.95
N VAL A 26 -21.98 -15.72 2.81
CA VAL A 26 -21.27 -15.86 1.54
C VAL A 26 -20.71 -14.51 1.08
N ALA A 27 -21.45 -13.42 1.28
CA ALA A 27 -21.00 -12.08 0.92
C ALA A 27 -19.81 -11.64 1.78
N LEU A 28 -19.84 -11.93 3.09
CA LEU A 28 -18.71 -11.65 3.98
C LEU A 28 -17.44 -12.43 3.60
N LYS A 29 -17.59 -13.71 3.22
CA LYS A 29 -16.48 -14.53 2.70
C LYS A 29 -15.91 -13.94 1.41
N LEU A 30 -16.78 -13.49 0.50
CA LEU A 30 -16.39 -12.90 -0.76
C LEU A 30 -15.72 -11.53 -0.60
N SER A 31 -16.17 -10.72 0.36
CA SER A 31 -15.54 -9.47 0.77
C SER A 31 -14.10 -9.71 1.25
N LYS A 32 -13.89 -10.67 2.17
CA LYS A 32 -12.55 -11.06 2.63
C LYS A 32 -11.66 -11.53 1.48
N ALA A 33 -12.18 -12.35 0.58
CA ALA A 33 -11.45 -12.80 -0.60
C ALA A 33 -11.07 -11.63 -1.54
N ALA A 34 -11.96 -10.64 -1.70
CA ALA A 34 -11.68 -9.44 -2.48
C ALA A 34 -10.54 -8.62 -1.87
N TYR A 35 -10.55 -8.37 -0.55
CA TYR A 35 -9.45 -7.68 0.13
C TYR A 35 -8.11 -8.41 -0.04
N ILE A 36 -8.08 -9.73 0.16
CA ILE A 36 -6.87 -10.54 -0.06
C ILE A 36 -6.36 -10.38 -1.50
N CYS A 37 -7.26 -10.41 -2.48
CA CYS A 37 -6.91 -10.22 -3.89
C CYS A 37 -6.38 -8.81 -4.17
N ALA A 38 -6.98 -7.78 -3.58
CA ALA A 38 -6.50 -6.40 -3.71
C ALA A 38 -5.09 -6.24 -3.15
N TYR A 39 -4.80 -6.81 -1.97
CA TYR A 39 -3.46 -6.81 -1.40
C TYR A 39 -2.47 -7.63 -2.24
N ALA A 40 -2.87 -8.79 -2.77
CA ALA A 40 -2.04 -9.59 -3.65
C ALA A 40 -1.65 -8.83 -4.94
N LEU A 41 -2.58 -8.04 -5.50
CA LEU A 41 -2.28 -7.16 -6.64
C LEU A 41 -1.27 -6.07 -6.27
N LEU A 42 -1.39 -5.44 -5.10
CA LEU A 42 -0.40 -4.46 -4.62
C LEU A 42 0.98 -5.10 -4.43
N ILE A 43 1.04 -6.32 -3.87
CA ILE A 43 2.28 -7.08 -3.73
C ILE A 43 2.90 -7.35 -5.11
N PHE A 44 2.10 -7.79 -6.09
CA PHE A 44 2.56 -8.05 -7.45
C PHE A 44 3.18 -6.80 -8.10
N VAL A 45 2.57 -5.63 -7.90
CA VAL A 45 3.14 -4.35 -8.35
C VAL A 45 4.49 -4.07 -7.70
N LEU A 46 4.64 -4.34 -6.40
CA LEU A 46 5.91 -4.13 -5.69
C LEU A 46 7.00 -5.06 -6.19
N PHE A 47 6.69 -6.32 -6.50
CA PHE A 47 7.65 -7.27 -7.08
C PHE A 47 8.38 -6.71 -8.31
N GLY A 48 7.66 -5.99 -9.18
CA GLY A 48 8.26 -5.31 -10.33
C GLY A 48 9.28 -4.23 -9.95
N LYS A 49 9.11 -3.59 -8.80
CA LYS A 49 10.02 -2.55 -8.27
C LYS A 49 11.21 -3.13 -7.48
N LEU A 50 11.10 -4.36 -6.97
CA LEU A 50 12.14 -5.02 -6.14
C LEU A 50 13.41 -5.37 -6.93
N LYS A 51 13.33 -5.61 -8.24
CA LYS A 51 14.51 -5.95 -9.08
C LYS A 51 15.64 -4.90 -9.08
N LYS A 52 15.38 -3.70 -8.56
CA LYS A 52 16.35 -2.59 -8.52
C LYS A 52 16.87 -2.28 -7.11
N LEU A 53 16.56 -3.11 -6.11
CA LEU A 53 16.94 -2.83 -4.72
C LEU A 53 18.39 -3.22 -4.45
N LYS A 54 19.13 -2.32 -3.79
CA LYS A 54 20.42 -2.62 -3.18
C LYS A 54 20.18 -2.74 -1.68
N PHE A 55 20.29 -3.94 -1.13
CA PHE A 55 20.13 -4.15 0.30
C PHE A 55 21.46 -3.91 1.00
N ASP A 56 21.47 -2.93 1.91
CA ASP A 56 22.56 -2.80 2.89
C ASP A 56 22.38 -3.86 4.00
N GLY A 57 23.47 -4.38 4.54
CA GLY A 57 23.46 -5.51 5.49
C GLY A 57 22.63 -5.22 6.73
N LEU A 58 22.66 -3.99 7.25
CA LEU A 58 21.90 -3.56 8.42
C LEU A 58 20.39 -3.51 8.15
N VAL A 59 20.01 -3.01 6.97
CA VAL A 59 18.60 -2.94 6.52
C VAL A 59 17.98 -4.33 6.38
N SER A 60 18.75 -5.29 5.84
CA SER A 60 18.31 -6.68 5.70
C SER A 60 18.03 -7.34 7.05
N VAL A 61 18.90 -7.14 8.04
CA VAL A 61 18.72 -7.68 9.40
C VAL A 61 17.46 -7.11 10.06
N TYR A 62 17.21 -5.80 9.93
CA TYR A 62 16.01 -5.17 10.46
C TYR A 62 14.73 -5.77 9.85
N LEU A 63 14.70 -5.93 8.52
CA LEU A 63 13.57 -6.54 7.80
C LEU A 63 13.28 -7.98 8.26
N ILE A 64 14.33 -8.78 8.49
CA ILE A 64 14.18 -10.16 9.01
C ILE A 64 13.59 -10.15 10.42
N LEU A 65 14.06 -9.26 11.30
CA LEU A 65 13.56 -9.16 12.68
C LEU A 65 12.08 -8.79 12.69
N VAL A 66 11.69 -7.77 11.91
CA VAL A 66 10.29 -7.34 11.77
C VAL A 66 9.43 -8.49 11.22
N LEU A 67 9.91 -9.23 10.22
CA LEU A 67 9.19 -10.38 9.66
C LEU A 67 8.97 -11.49 10.70
N LEU A 68 10.00 -11.84 11.48
CA LEU A 68 9.91 -12.85 12.53
C LEU A 68 8.92 -12.43 13.62
N LEU A 69 8.99 -11.18 14.07
CA LEU A 69 8.08 -10.64 15.09
C LEU A 69 6.63 -10.67 14.62
N ASN A 70 6.35 -10.22 13.39
CA ASN A 70 4.99 -10.23 12.84
C ASN A 70 4.48 -11.66 12.59
N SER A 71 5.36 -12.58 12.19
CA SER A 71 5.00 -13.99 12.03
C SER A 71 4.64 -14.63 13.37
N TYR A 72 5.35 -14.27 14.45
CA TYR A 72 5.02 -14.70 15.81
C TYR A 72 3.65 -14.17 16.26
N PHE A 73 3.36 -12.89 16.03
CA PHE A 73 2.04 -12.33 16.34
C PHE A 73 0.92 -13.02 15.56
N LEU A 74 1.14 -13.33 14.28
CA LEU A 74 0.16 -14.08 13.48
C LEU A 74 -0.06 -15.50 14.04
N TYR A 75 1.00 -16.18 14.49
CA TYR A 75 0.87 -17.47 15.15
C TYR A 75 0.06 -17.39 16.45
N ALA A 76 0.31 -16.36 17.28
CA ALA A 76 -0.46 -16.13 18.50
C ALA A 76 -1.95 -15.86 18.18
N LEU A 77 -2.22 -15.03 17.18
CA LEU A 77 -3.57 -14.74 16.70
C LEU A 77 -4.27 -15.98 16.12
N TYR A 78 -3.55 -16.84 15.41
CA TYR A 78 -4.07 -18.11 14.91
C TYR A 78 -4.55 -19.03 16.04
N GLY A 79 -3.82 -19.07 17.17
CA GLY A 79 -4.24 -19.81 18.35
C GLY A 79 -5.63 -19.37 18.85
N VAL A 80 -5.85 -18.06 18.93
CA VAL A 80 -7.15 -17.48 19.34
C VAL A 80 -8.22 -17.70 18.27
N ALA A 81 -7.87 -17.51 16.99
CA ALA A 81 -8.80 -17.67 15.88
C ALA A 81 -9.33 -19.11 15.78
N LYS A 82 -8.48 -20.12 15.96
CA LYS A 82 -8.85 -21.53 15.92
C LYS A 82 -9.92 -21.90 16.95
N GLU A 83 -9.93 -21.25 18.11
CA GLU A 83 -10.91 -21.51 19.17
C GLU A 83 -12.24 -20.79 18.93
N ASN A 84 -12.26 -19.72 18.14
CA ASN A 84 -13.44 -18.89 17.88
C ASN A 84 -14.16 -19.21 16.57
N PHE A 85 -13.46 -19.73 15.56
CA PHE A 85 -14.08 -20.09 14.28
C PHE A 85 -14.63 -21.52 14.27
N VAL A 86 -15.92 -21.65 13.93
CA VAL A 86 -16.59 -22.95 13.74
C VAL A 86 -16.35 -23.53 12.33
N ASP A 87 -16.00 -22.68 11.36
CA ASP A 87 -15.85 -23.04 9.94
C ASP A 87 -14.39 -22.97 9.48
N ASP A 88 -13.85 -24.12 9.04
CA ASP A 88 -12.50 -24.28 8.51
C ASP A 88 -12.19 -23.33 7.35
N PHE A 89 -13.19 -22.96 6.53
CA PHE A 89 -12.99 -22.06 5.40
C PHE A 89 -12.74 -20.62 5.85
N ASN A 90 -13.44 -20.16 6.89
CA ASN A 90 -13.21 -18.83 7.47
C ASN A 90 -11.84 -18.74 8.14
N LEU A 91 -11.41 -19.83 8.80
CA LEU A 91 -10.08 -19.92 9.37
C LEU A 91 -8.99 -19.87 8.29
N PHE A 92 -9.20 -20.56 7.16
CA PHE A 92 -8.28 -20.50 6.02
C PHE A 92 -8.16 -19.07 5.45
N LEU A 93 -9.30 -18.41 5.20
CA LEU A 93 -9.31 -17.02 4.71
C LEU A 93 -8.62 -16.07 5.70
N TYR A 94 -8.81 -16.27 7.00
CA TYR A 94 -8.15 -15.49 8.05
C TYR A 94 -6.62 -15.62 7.97
N VAL A 95 -6.11 -16.85 7.89
CA VAL A 95 -4.67 -17.11 7.80
C VAL A 95 -4.09 -16.52 6.51
N CYS A 96 -4.76 -16.74 5.37
CA CYS A 96 -4.34 -16.15 4.10
C CYS A 96 -4.30 -14.63 4.16
N HIS A 97 -5.32 -14.00 4.76
CA HIS A 97 -5.36 -12.54 4.89
C HIS A 97 -4.18 -12.04 5.75
N GLY A 98 -3.94 -12.66 6.91
CA GLY A 98 -2.80 -12.33 7.77
C GLY A 98 -1.44 -12.46 7.07
N ILE A 99 -1.21 -13.54 6.32
CA ILE A 99 0.02 -13.72 5.53
C ILE A 99 0.15 -12.60 4.49
N THR A 100 -0.95 -12.21 3.85
CA THR A 100 -0.95 -11.16 2.82
C THR A 100 -0.63 -9.79 3.43
N LEU A 101 -1.16 -9.49 4.63
CA LEU A 101 -0.86 -8.27 5.38
C LEU A 101 0.62 -8.18 5.78
N ILE A 102 1.21 -9.29 6.24
CA ILE A 102 2.65 -9.35 6.54
C ILE A 102 3.46 -9.12 5.26
N ALA A 103 3.11 -9.80 4.17
CA ALA A 103 3.82 -9.70 2.91
C ALA A 103 3.78 -8.27 2.34
N ILE A 104 2.61 -7.62 2.28
CA ILE A 104 2.50 -6.26 1.76
C ILE A 104 3.29 -5.26 2.63
N THR A 105 3.25 -5.41 3.95
CA THR A 105 4.01 -4.57 4.88
C THR A 105 5.51 -4.73 4.68
N PHE A 106 5.98 -5.98 4.58
CA PHE A 106 7.38 -6.30 4.32
C PHE A 106 7.88 -5.67 3.02
N PHE A 107 7.13 -5.86 1.92
CA PHE A 107 7.53 -5.29 0.63
C PHE A 107 7.44 -3.76 0.60
N ALA A 108 6.47 -3.16 1.26
CA ALA A 108 6.37 -1.71 1.39
C ALA A 108 7.60 -1.13 2.09
N PHE A 109 8.01 -1.74 3.21
CA PHE A 109 9.22 -1.36 3.93
C PHE A 109 10.50 -1.55 3.10
N ALA A 110 10.64 -2.69 2.43
CA ALA A 110 11.80 -2.96 1.58
C ALA A 110 11.93 -1.93 0.44
N VAL A 111 10.82 -1.56 -0.18
CA VAL A 111 10.80 -0.53 -1.23
C VAL A 111 11.08 0.86 -0.67
N TYR A 112 10.57 1.19 0.51
CA TYR A 112 10.84 2.45 1.19
C TYR A 112 12.33 2.62 1.51
N LEU A 113 12.92 1.65 2.22
CA LEU A 113 14.32 1.73 2.69
C LEU A 113 15.34 1.75 1.56
N SER A 114 15.00 1.25 0.37
CA SER A 114 15.94 1.26 -0.76
C SER A 114 15.84 2.49 -1.66
N ARG A 115 14.70 3.19 -1.68
CA ARG A 115 14.47 4.29 -2.63
C ARG A 115 14.32 5.65 -1.96
N GLU A 116 13.80 5.71 -0.74
CA GLU A 116 13.62 6.95 0.05
C GLU A 116 12.96 8.12 -0.73
N THR A 117 12.11 7.80 -1.71
CA THR A 117 11.37 8.80 -2.52
C THR A 117 10.03 9.16 -1.89
N ALA A 118 9.49 10.34 -2.25
CA ALA A 118 8.14 10.75 -1.85
C ALA A 118 7.05 9.73 -2.25
N GLN A 119 7.18 9.09 -3.42
CA GLN A 119 6.26 8.04 -3.85
C GLN A 119 6.35 6.78 -2.97
N SER A 120 7.56 6.35 -2.58
CA SER A 120 7.73 5.21 -1.68
C SER A 120 7.25 5.49 -0.26
N ILE A 121 7.38 6.73 0.24
CA ILE A 121 6.81 7.15 1.52
C ILE A 121 5.29 7.12 1.47
N THR A 122 4.69 7.69 0.42
CA THR A 122 3.23 7.70 0.25
C THR A 122 2.67 6.27 0.17
N PHE A 123 3.37 5.38 -0.54
CA PHE A 123 3.01 3.97 -0.62
C PHE A 123 3.10 3.26 0.74
N LEU A 124 4.18 3.50 1.51
CA LEU A 124 4.33 2.93 2.84
C LEU A 124 3.22 3.39 3.78
N LEU A 125 2.90 4.70 3.75
CA LEU A 125 1.86 5.28 4.59
C LEU A 125 0.47 4.72 4.21
N MET A 126 0.19 4.56 2.92
CA MET A 126 -1.01 3.88 2.42
C MET A 126 -1.12 2.45 2.98
N VAL A 127 -0.05 1.64 2.84
CA VAL A 127 -0.05 0.26 3.34
C VAL A 127 -0.25 0.22 4.85
N PHE A 128 0.40 1.10 5.60
CA PHE A 128 0.20 1.16 7.04
C PHE A 128 -1.24 1.49 7.42
N SER A 129 -1.84 2.50 6.79
CA SER A 129 -3.23 2.84 7.07
C SER A 129 -4.16 1.65 6.85
N LEU A 130 -3.99 0.91 5.75
CA LEU A 130 -4.80 -0.27 5.43
C LEU A 130 -4.53 -1.44 6.40
N VAL A 131 -3.26 -1.77 6.65
CA VAL A 131 -2.88 -2.89 7.53
C VAL A 131 -3.33 -2.63 8.97
N PHE A 132 -3.16 -1.40 9.48
CA PHE A 132 -3.63 -1.05 10.81
C PHE A 132 -5.16 -1.08 10.90
N ALA A 133 -5.89 -0.65 9.86
CA ALA A 133 -7.34 -0.79 9.82
C ALA A 133 -7.75 -2.26 9.94
N ASP A 134 -7.19 -3.16 9.12
CA ASP A 134 -7.51 -4.59 9.18
C ASP A 134 -7.17 -5.23 10.53
N VAL A 135 -6.01 -4.91 11.10
CA VAL A 135 -5.62 -5.39 12.44
C VAL A 135 -6.61 -4.92 13.51
N LEU A 136 -7.09 -3.68 13.42
CA LEU A 136 -8.08 -3.14 14.35
C LEU A 136 -9.44 -3.79 14.18
N ASN A 137 -9.87 -4.03 12.94
CA ASN A 137 -11.08 -4.78 12.62
C ASN A 137 -11.03 -6.17 13.28
N TYR A 138 -9.89 -6.86 13.16
CA TYR A 138 -9.69 -8.14 13.81
C TYR A 138 -9.82 -8.08 15.32
N ILE A 139 -9.24 -7.06 15.96
CA ILE A 139 -9.36 -6.87 17.41
C ILE A 139 -10.82 -6.63 17.80
N CYS A 140 -11.56 -5.83 17.02
CA CYS A 140 -12.96 -5.53 17.27
C CYS A 140 -13.87 -6.76 17.10
N GLN A 141 -13.60 -7.60 16.10
CA GLN A 141 -14.41 -8.79 15.81
C GLN A 141 -14.12 -9.96 16.76
N LEU A 142 -12.86 -10.18 17.17
CA LEU A 142 -12.44 -11.39 17.88
C LEU A 142 -12.06 -11.19 19.34
N TYR A 143 -11.75 -9.96 19.77
CA TYR A 143 -11.18 -9.73 21.10
C TYR A 143 -12.04 -8.80 21.96
N VAL A 144 -12.09 -7.52 21.61
CA VAL A 144 -12.83 -6.51 22.37
C VAL A 144 -13.50 -5.57 21.39
N TYR A 145 -14.82 -5.70 21.30
CA TYR A 145 -15.63 -4.73 20.57
C TYR A 145 -15.67 -3.40 21.33
N TYR A 146 -15.21 -2.33 20.68
CA TYR A 146 -15.32 -0.98 21.20
C TYR A 146 -15.54 0.01 20.05
N TRP A 147 -16.63 0.78 20.12
CA TRP A 147 -17.08 1.65 19.02
C TRP A 147 -16.03 2.68 18.55
N ILE A 148 -15.16 3.15 19.46
CA ILE A 148 -14.07 4.07 19.10
C ILE A 148 -13.04 3.38 18.21
N PHE A 149 -12.78 2.08 18.41
CA PHE A 149 -11.86 1.33 17.57
C PHE A 149 -12.46 1.08 16.19
N GLU A 150 -13.74 0.75 16.09
CA GLU A 150 -14.44 0.64 14.80
C GLU A 150 -14.43 1.96 14.00
N LEU A 151 -14.60 3.10 14.69
CA LEU A 151 -14.49 4.41 14.06
C LEU A 151 -13.06 4.70 13.59
N PHE A 152 -12.06 4.34 14.41
CA PHE A 152 -10.65 4.54 14.05
C PHE A 152 -10.21 3.65 12.89
N GLU A 153 -10.66 2.39 12.86
CA GLU A 153 -10.53 1.48 11.73
C GLU A 153 -11.07 2.13 10.46
N SER A 154 -12.31 2.62 10.49
CA SER A 154 -12.98 3.22 9.33
C SER A 154 -12.21 4.42 8.78
N ILE A 155 -11.72 5.30 9.67
CA ILE A 155 -10.90 6.45 9.28
C ILE A 155 -9.60 5.99 8.63
N LEU A 156 -8.93 4.99 9.20
CA LEU A 156 -7.69 4.46 8.65
C LEU A 156 -7.89 3.82 7.28
N HIS A 157 -8.96 3.03 7.10
CA HIS A 157 -9.29 2.39 5.83
C HIS A 157 -9.56 3.43 4.73
N ILE A 158 -10.41 4.43 5.02
CA ILE A 158 -10.70 5.53 4.09
C ILE A 158 -9.43 6.32 3.76
N THR A 159 -8.60 6.60 4.76
CA THR A 159 -7.31 7.29 4.56
C THR A 159 -6.39 6.47 3.67
N GLY A 160 -6.35 5.14 3.86
CA GLY A 160 -5.61 4.21 3.01
C GLY A 160 -6.07 4.26 1.55
N LEU A 161 -7.39 4.22 1.31
CA LEU A 161 -7.96 4.34 -0.04
C LEU A 161 -7.68 5.70 -0.69
N PHE A 162 -7.76 6.78 0.10
CA PHE A 162 -7.42 8.13 -0.38
C PHE A 162 -5.93 8.22 -0.79
N LEU A 163 -5.04 7.64 0.01
CA LEU A 163 -3.61 7.59 -0.32
C LEU A 163 -3.33 6.72 -1.53
N LEU A 164 -4.09 5.64 -1.73
CA LEU A 164 -4.01 4.81 -2.93
C LEU A 164 -4.39 5.63 -4.17
N TYR A 165 -5.49 6.38 -4.11
CA TYR A 165 -5.89 7.29 -5.18
C TYR A 165 -4.80 8.34 -5.45
N LYS A 166 -4.31 9.02 -4.40
CA LYS A 166 -3.23 10.02 -4.51
C LYS A 166 -1.98 9.43 -5.15
N TYR A 167 -1.56 8.25 -4.71
CA TYR A 167 -0.38 7.57 -5.24
C TYR A 167 -0.53 7.27 -6.74
N VAL A 168 -1.72 6.87 -7.20
CA VAL A 168 -2.00 6.65 -8.62
C VAL A 168 -1.97 7.95 -9.42
N TYR A 169 -2.55 9.01 -8.86
CA TYR A 169 -2.56 10.33 -9.48
C TYR A 169 -1.14 10.88 -9.63
N ASP A 170 -0.35 10.87 -8.57
CA ASP A 170 1.05 11.31 -8.56
C ASP A 170 1.91 10.49 -9.53
N HIS A 171 1.62 9.20 -9.69
CA HIS A 171 2.31 8.37 -10.66
C HIS A 171 2.03 8.77 -12.12
N HIS A 172 0.79 9.18 -12.43
CA HIS A 172 0.42 9.64 -13.78
C HIS A 172 0.93 11.04 -14.08
N THR A 173 0.81 11.96 -13.13
CA THR A 173 1.28 13.35 -13.32
C THR A 173 2.79 13.41 -13.46
N MET A 174 3.55 12.59 -12.71
CA MET A 174 5.00 12.53 -12.85
C MET A 174 5.47 11.92 -14.18
N ILE A 175 4.73 10.95 -14.74
CA ILE A 175 5.01 10.43 -16.09
C ILE A 175 4.77 11.51 -17.15
N ASN A 176 3.73 12.34 -16.99
CA ASN A 176 3.44 13.43 -17.93
C ASN A 176 4.35 14.65 -17.75
N SER A 177 4.96 14.86 -16.56
CA SER A 177 5.93 15.93 -16.33
C SER A 177 7.38 15.56 -16.72
N GLU A 178 7.62 14.33 -17.22
CA GLU A 178 8.89 13.95 -17.85
C GLU A 178 9.08 14.55 -19.25
N GLU A 179 8.20 15.46 -19.71
CA GLU A 179 8.65 16.50 -20.65
C GLU A 179 9.73 17.32 -19.93
N ARG A 180 10.99 16.90 -20.12
CA ARG A 180 12.17 17.63 -19.64
C ARG A 180 11.93 19.10 -19.96
N ILE A 181 11.90 19.93 -18.93
CA ILE A 181 12.01 21.38 -19.10
C ILE A 181 13.25 21.59 -19.96
N LYS A 182 13.03 21.89 -21.24
CA LYS A 182 14.12 22.18 -22.17
C LYS A 182 14.62 23.55 -21.74
N PHE A 183 15.59 23.56 -20.84
CA PHE A 183 16.27 24.80 -20.46
C PHE A 183 16.79 25.57 -21.70
N SER A 184 17.05 24.86 -22.82
CA SER A 184 17.38 25.45 -24.11
C SER A 184 16.29 26.35 -24.73
N GLU A 185 15.02 26.22 -24.33
CA GLU A 185 13.94 27.14 -24.74
C GLU A 185 13.84 28.38 -23.85
N TYR A 186 14.36 28.31 -22.62
CA TYR A 186 14.39 29.44 -21.68
C TYR A 186 15.65 30.30 -21.81
N PHE A 187 16.73 29.75 -22.37
CA PHE A 187 17.88 30.55 -22.77
C PHE A 187 17.64 31.16 -24.15
N ILE A 188 17.42 32.48 -24.19
CA ILE A 188 17.58 33.25 -25.42
C ILE A 188 18.99 32.90 -25.94
N PRO A 189 19.14 32.28 -27.13
CA PRO A 189 20.46 32.09 -27.69
C PRO A 189 21.06 33.48 -27.82
N THR A 190 22.22 33.71 -27.21
CA THR A 190 22.97 34.95 -27.38
C THR A 190 23.32 35.06 -28.86
N THR A 191 22.43 35.67 -29.63
CA THR A 191 22.64 35.99 -31.03
C THR A 191 23.89 36.84 -31.11
N GLU A 192 24.70 36.69 -32.16
CA GLU A 192 25.94 37.47 -32.33
C GLU A 192 25.73 38.98 -32.16
N ALA A 193 24.50 39.48 -32.39
CA ALA A 193 24.07 40.84 -32.12
C ALA A 193 24.29 41.31 -30.66
N LEU A 194 24.11 40.46 -29.64
CA LEU A 194 24.33 40.81 -28.23
C LEU A 194 25.82 40.80 -27.86
N ARG A 195 26.65 40.01 -28.57
CA ARG A 195 28.11 39.95 -28.36
C ARG A 195 28.83 41.17 -28.94
N GLN A 196 28.20 41.89 -29.87
CA GLN A 196 28.76 43.07 -30.53
C GLN A 196 28.43 44.40 -29.83
N ILE A 197 27.68 44.39 -28.72
CA ILE A 197 27.43 45.60 -27.95
C ILE A 197 28.74 46.01 -27.26
N ARG A 198 29.47 46.95 -27.86
CA ARG A 198 30.61 47.62 -27.20
C ARG A 198 30.07 48.42 -26.02
N VAL A 199 30.44 47.99 -24.82
CA VAL A 199 30.35 48.82 -23.62
C VAL A 199 31.48 49.84 -23.73
N ASN A 200 31.15 51.06 -24.15
CA ASN A 200 32.05 52.19 -24.02
C ASN A 200 32.06 52.60 -22.54
N PHE A 201 33.22 52.45 -21.89
CA PHE A 201 33.51 53.09 -20.61
C PHE A 201 33.99 54.53 -20.87
#